data_AF-A0A2H6JUV6-F1
#
_entry.id   AF-A0A2H6JUV6-F1
#
_cell.length_a   1.000
_cell.length_b   1.000
_cell.length_c   1.000
_cell.angle_alpha   90.00
_cell.angle_beta   90.00
_cell.angle_gamma   90.00
#
_symmetry.space_group_name_H-M   'P 1'
#
loop_
_entity.id
_entity.type
_entity.pdbx_description
1 polymer ?
#
loop_
_entity_poly.entity_id
_entity_poly.type
_entity_poly.pdbx_seq_one_letter_code
_entity_poly.pdbx_strand_id
1 'polypeptide(L)'
;MEILLILKKSLKIIMEEPKLFLPRVFTTALYTIFILKAAEVVVISKAGNVEQIIRGLALLALFSIFLLALDMIIYGMYSVIAEDYHNEREISLIRALINTLKQGKVLFILGIVSLVFISISMFFILIPTVLALVFNIPSLIIVSFILAILSFVIFALVFFFAIPSAVIDRLGSLEALSMSFNMGMKNRKEIIILNLFFSLLIILMLIVASITKMQGKAFALVLILFIGGRLIQAIIYTYISIATPTAFLNVRNEDNS
;
A
#
# COMPACT_ATOMS: atom_id res chain seq x y z
N MET A 1 14.34 -15.71 -4.99
CA MET A 1 14.29 -16.10 -3.56
C MET A 1 12.95 -16.80 -3.32
N GLU A 2 12.92 -18.00 -2.73
CA GLU A 2 11.66 -18.73 -2.54
C GLU A 2 10.77 -18.01 -1.51
N ILE A 3 9.54 -17.62 -1.89
CA ILE A 3 8.58 -16.88 -1.05
C ILE A 3 8.32 -17.58 0.29
N LEU A 4 8.35 -18.92 0.30
CA LEU A 4 8.23 -19.74 1.52
C LEU A 4 9.35 -19.46 2.54
N LEU A 5 10.58 -19.27 2.07
CA LEU A 5 11.72 -18.93 2.91
C LEU A 5 11.53 -17.53 3.53
N ILE A 6 11.04 -16.57 2.73
CA ILE A 6 10.73 -15.21 3.19
C ILE A 6 9.66 -15.26 4.27
N LEU A 7 8.58 -16.00 4.03
CA LEU A 7 7.49 -16.14 5.00
C LEU A 7 7.97 -16.78 6.30
N LYS A 8 8.75 -17.87 6.23
CA LYS A 8 9.31 -18.54 7.42
C LYS A 8 10.22 -17.60 8.22
N LYS A 9 11.08 -16.83 7.55
CA LYS A 9 11.94 -15.83 8.21
C LYS A 9 11.13 -14.69 8.82
N SER A 10 10.11 -14.20 8.10
CA SER A 10 9.22 -13.14 8.59
C SER A 10 8.44 -13.59 9.84
N LEU A 11 7.96 -14.83 9.84
CA LEU A 11 7.25 -15.43 10.98
C LEU A 11 8.16 -15.68 12.20
N LYS A 12 9.46 -15.93 11.97
CA LYS A 12 10.42 -15.99 13.07
C LYS A 12 10.62 -14.61 13.69
N ILE A 13 10.84 -13.59 12.87
CA ILE A 13 11.11 -12.22 13.33
C ILE A 13 9.89 -11.62 14.04
N ILE A 14 8.66 -11.89 13.60
CA ILE A 14 7.46 -11.40 14.32
C ILE A 14 7.31 -12.02 15.72
N MET A 15 7.81 -13.25 15.93
CA MET A 15 7.80 -13.87 17.25
C MET A 15 8.88 -13.30 18.17
N GLU A 16 10.04 -12.93 17.61
CA GLU A 16 11.15 -12.33 18.35
C GLU A 16 10.88 -10.84 18.66
N GLU A 17 10.46 -10.07 17.66
CA GLU A 17 10.26 -8.62 17.73
C GLU A 17 8.90 -8.19 17.13
N PRO A 18 7.77 -8.44 17.83
CA PRO A 18 6.43 -8.17 17.31
C PRO A 18 6.16 -6.68 17.06
N LYS A 19 6.85 -5.79 17.79
CA LYS A 19 6.70 -4.33 17.66
C LYS A 19 7.00 -3.83 16.24
N LEU A 20 7.88 -4.51 15.51
CA LEU A 20 8.20 -4.21 14.11
C LEU A 20 6.97 -4.22 13.19
N PHE A 21 6.03 -5.13 13.46
CA PHE A 21 4.90 -5.39 12.57
C PHE A 21 3.67 -4.55 12.91
N LEU A 22 3.61 -4.00 14.12
CA LEU A 22 2.41 -3.33 14.63
C LEU A 22 1.92 -2.18 13.73
N PRO A 23 2.78 -1.27 13.24
CA PRO A 23 2.32 -0.18 12.36
C PRO A 23 1.66 -0.70 11.07
N ARG A 24 2.26 -1.71 10.42
CA ARG A 24 1.72 -2.27 9.18
C ARG A 24 0.46 -3.10 9.40
N VAL A 25 0.38 -3.85 10.50
CA VAL A 25 -0.84 -4.58 10.86
C VAL A 25 -1.99 -3.60 11.09
N PHE A 26 -1.73 -2.49 11.78
CA PHE A 26 -2.73 -1.44 12.03
C PHE A 26 -3.25 -0.81 10.73
N THR A 27 -2.36 -0.35 9.84
CA THR A 27 -2.77 0.18 8.52
C THR A 27 -3.49 -0.86 7.68
N THR A 28 -3.03 -2.11 7.71
CA THR A 28 -3.67 -3.21 6.98
C THR A 28 -5.10 -3.45 7.45
N ALA A 29 -5.35 -3.39 8.76
CA ALA A 29 -6.70 -3.47 9.32
C ALA A 29 -7.59 -2.32 8.84
N LEU A 30 -7.08 -1.08 8.86
CA LEU A 30 -7.82 0.09 8.37
C LEU A 30 -8.13 0.00 6.86
N TYR A 31 -7.16 -0.40 6.04
CA TYR A 31 -7.38 -0.65 4.62
C TYR A 31 -8.39 -1.77 4.38
N THR A 32 -8.41 -2.81 5.22
CA THR A 32 -9.41 -3.87 5.13
C THR A 32 -10.81 -3.30 5.33
N ILE A 33 -11.00 -2.45 6.35
CA ILE A 33 -12.27 -1.74 6.59
C ILE A 33 -12.63 -0.86 5.39
N PHE A 34 -11.66 -0.11 4.86
CA PHE A 34 -11.85 0.74 3.67
C PHE A 34 -12.34 -0.06 2.46
N ILE A 35 -11.70 -1.19 2.16
CA ILE A 35 -12.07 -2.03 1.01
C ILE A 35 -13.46 -2.65 1.23
N LEU A 36 -13.81 -3.04 2.46
CA LEU A 36 -15.16 -3.53 2.76
C LEU A 36 -16.22 -2.45 2.57
N LYS A 37 -15.92 -1.20 2.95
CA LYS A 37 -16.80 -0.05 2.68
C LYS A 37 -16.89 0.26 1.19
N ALA A 38 -15.81 0.10 0.43
CA ALA A 38 -15.85 0.22 -1.02
C ALA A 38 -16.75 -0.87 -1.64
N ALA A 39 -16.66 -2.11 -1.17
CA ALA A 39 -17.53 -3.20 -1.60
C ALA A 39 -19.01 -2.92 -1.30
N GLU A 40 -19.32 -2.38 -0.11
CA GLU A 40 -20.67 -1.97 0.28
C GLU A 40 -21.25 -0.92 -0.68
N VAL A 41 -20.47 0.10 -1.04
CA VAL A 41 -20.89 1.13 -2.01
C VAL A 41 -21.18 0.54 -3.39
N VAL A 42 -20.39 -0.45 -3.84
CA VAL A 42 -20.64 -1.16 -5.10
C VAL A 42 -21.93 -1.99 -5.05
N VAL A 43 -22.27 -2.56 -3.89
CA VAL A 43 -23.54 -3.30 -3.74
C VAL A 43 -24.73 -2.34 -3.72
N ILE A 44 -24.63 -1.22 -2.99
CA ILE A 44 -25.67 -0.18 -2.94
C ILE A 44 -25.87 0.46 -4.31
N SER A 45 -24.81 0.65 -5.09
CA SER A 45 -24.91 1.28 -6.41
C SER A 45 -25.78 0.48 -7.38
N LYS A 46 -25.78 -0.86 -7.26
CA LYS A 46 -26.68 -1.74 -8.02
C LYS A 46 -28.14 -1.59 -7.62
N ALA A 47 -28.42 -1.15 -6.40
CA ALA A 47 -29.78 -0.88 -5.94
C ALA A 47 -30.30 0.49 -6.38
N GLY A 48 -29.46 1.35 -6.99
CA GLY A 48 -29.88 2.64 -7.55
C GLY A 48 -30.12 3.75 -6.52
N ASN A 49 -29.70 3.58 -5.27
CA ASN A 49 -29.87 4.61 -4.24
C ASN A 49 -28.78 5.70 -4.34
N VAL A 50 -29.05 6.74 -5.14
CA VAL A 50 -28.10 7.82 -5.45
C VAL A 50 -27.57 8.53 -4.20
N GLU A 51 -28.44 8.82 -3.22
CA GLU A 51 -28.03 9.50 -1.97
C GLU A 51 -27.03 8.67 -1.17
N GLN A 52 -27.29 7.38 -1.01
CA GLN A 52 -26.38 6.47 -0.30
C GLN A 52 -25.06 6.28 -1.06
N ILE A 53 -25.10 6.26 -2.39
CA ILE A 53 -23.88 6.21 -3.22
C ILE A 53 -23.02 7.45 -2.98
N ILE A 54 -23.60 8.66 -3.07
CA ILE A 54 -22.85 9.91 -2.88
C ILE A 54 -22.24 9.97 -1.47
N ARG A 55 -23.02 9.62 -0.43
CA ARG A 55 -22.51 9.57 0.95
C ARG A 55 -21.38 8.55 1.10
N GLY A 56 -21.55 7.37 0.50
CA GLY A 56 -20.53 6.33 0.50
C GLY A 56 -19.23 6.78 -0.19
N LEU A 57 -19.33 7.40 -1.36
CA LEU A 57 -18.19 7.93 -2.10
C LEU A 57 -17.48 9.06 -1.34
N ALA A 58 -18.23 9.98 -0.72
CA ALA A 58 -17.66 11.05 0.09
C ALA A 58 -16.90 10.50 1.31
N LEU A 59 -17.48 9.50 2.00
CA LEU A 59 -16.82 8.82 3.11
C LEU A 59 -15.53 8.11 2.66
N LEU A 60 -15.58 7.41 1.52
CA LEU A 60 -14.39 6.76 0.94
C LEU A 60 -13.32 7.78 0.55
N ALA A 61 -13.69 8.92 -0.03
CA ALA A 61 -12.75 9.98 -0.37
C ALA A 61 -12.05 10.53 0.89
N LEU A 62 -12.81 10.89 1.93
CA LEU A 62 -12.24 11.35 3.20
C LEU A 62 -11.35 10.29 3.85
N PHE A 63 -11.81 9.03 3.86
CA PHE A 63 -11.06 7.94 4.46
C PHE A 63 -9.78 7.64 3.67
N SER A 64 -9.78 7.81 2.35
CA SER A 64 -8.58 7.65 1.51
C SER A 64 -7.52 8.71 1.80
N ILE A 65 -7.91 9.97 2.03
CA ILE A 65 -6.99 11.04 2.43
C ILE A 65 -6.37 10.73 3.79
N PHE A 66 -7.20 10.27 4.74
CA PHE A 66 -6.73 9.84 6.05
C PHE A 66 -5.74 8.67 5.96
N LEU A 67 -6.06 7.65 5.16
CA LEU A 67 -5.18 6.50 4.95
C LEU A 67 -3.86 6.89 4.28
N LEU A 68 -3.89 7.80 3.31
CA LEU A 68 -2.68 8.32 2.68
C LEU A 68 -1.79 9.01 3.72
N ALA A 69 -2.35 9.91 4.52
CA ALA A 69 -1.59 10.60 5.58
C ALA A 69 -1.01 9.61 6.61
N LEU A 70 -1.80 8.60 6.99
CA LEU A 70 -1.35 7.56 7.91
C LEU A 70 -0.21 6.72 7.31
N ASP A 71 -0.30 6.35 6.03
CA ASP A 71 0.77 5.63 5.34
C ASP A 71 2.07 6.44 5.31
N MET A 72 2.01 7.75 5.05
CA MET A 72 3.19 8.62 5.11
C MET A 72 3.87 8.55 6.48
N ILE A 73 3.07 8.60 7.55
CA ILE A 73 3.58 8.50 8.92
C ILE A 73 4.16 7.10 9.16
N ILE A 74 3.46 6.03 8.81
CA ILE A 74 3.91 4.67 9.10
C ILE A 74 5.17 4.31 8.32
N TYR A 75 5.26 4.64 7.04
CA TYR A 75 6.49 4.44 6.27
C TYR A 75 7.64 5.28 6.81
N GLY A 76 7.36 6.49 7.28
CA GLY A 76 8.36 7.31 7.96
C GLY A 76 8.71 6.83 9.37
N MET A 77 7.89 6.00 10.02
CA MET A 77 8.24 5.32 11.27
C MET A 77 9.12 4.11 10.99
N TYR A 78 8.88 3.41 9.88
CA TYR A 78 9.60 2.20 9.49
C TYR A 78 11.09 2.42 9.30
N SER A 79 11.50 3.59 8.80
CA SER A 79 12.90 4.00 8.72
C SER A 79 13.60 3.99 10.08
N VAL A 80 12.98 4.64 11.08
CA VAL A 80 13.52 4.73 12.45
C VAL A 80 13.50 3.36 13.12
N ILE A 81 12.42 2.60 12.94
CA ILE A 81 12.28 1.24 13.48
C ILE A 81 13.35 0.30 12.89
N ALA A 82 13.62 0.40 11.59
CA ALA A 82 14.65 -0.39 10.93
C ALA A 82 16.05 -0.01 11.45
N GLU A 83 16.33 1.29 11.62
CA GLU A 83 17.59 1.76 12.22
C GLU A 83 17.79 1.22 13.65
N ASP A 84 16.76 1.30 14.50
CA ASP A 84 16.83 0.79 15.88
C ASP A 84 17.06 -0.74 15.88
N TYR A 85 16.37 -1.48 15.00
CA TYR A 85 16.53 -2.94 14.88
C TYR A 85 17.95 -3.35 14.45
N HIS A 86 18.53 -2.68 13.44
CA HIS A 86 19.88 -3.00 12.95
C HIS A 86 21.00 -2.58 13.91
N ASN A 87 20.76 -1.57 14.75
CA ASN A 87 21.71 -1.13 15.77
C ASN A 87 21.50 -1.83 17.12
N GLU A 88 20.70 -2.90 17.17
CA GLU A 88 20.37 -3.66 18.39
C GLU A 88 19.85 -2.78 19.54
N ARG A 89 19.12 -1.70 19.20
CA ARG A 89 18.48 -0.80 20.16
C ARG A 89 17.05 -1.25 20.43
N GLU A 90 16.54 -0.91 21.62
CA GLU A 90 15.14 -1.19 21.94
C GLU A 90 14.19 -0.41 21.02
N ILE A 91 13.33 -1.13 20.29
CA ILE A 91 12.36 -0.56 19.36
C ILE A 91 11.27 0.20 20.14
N SER A 92 11.20 1.51 19.93
CA SER A 92 10.18 2.39 20.52
C SER A 92 9.32 3.05 19.44
N LEU A 93 8.07 2.61 19.33
CA LEU A 93 7.10 3.16 18.36
C LEU A 93 6.78 4.63 18.60
N ILE A 94 6.75 5.07 19.87
CA ILE A 94 6.50 6.46 20.23
C ILE A 94 7.66 7.34 19.74
N ARG A 95 8.90 6.88 19.96
CA ARG A 95 10.09 7.59 19.46
C ARG A 95 10.09 7.66 17.95
N ALA A 96 9.80 6.55 17.27
CA ALA A 96 9.67 6.50 15.82
C ALA A 96 8.66 7.53 15.33
N LEU A 97 7.44 7.54 15.89
CA LEU A 97 6.38 8.50 15.54
C LEU A 97 6.83 9.96 15.72
N ILE A 98 7.40 10.31 16.87
CA ILE A 98 7.88 11.68 17.15
C ILE A 98 8.95 12.09 16.15
N ASN A 99 9.90 11.21 15.84
CA ASN A 99 10.96 11.49 14.89
C ASN A 99 10.43 11.67 13.46
N THR A 100 9.46 10.85 13.05
CA THR A 100 8.77 10.99 11.77
C THR A 100 8.03 12.32 11.67
N LEU A 101 7.29 12.72 12.71
CA LEU A 101 6.53 13.97 12.73
C LEU A 101 7.44 15.21 12.66
N LYS A 102 8.66 15.15 13.22
CA LYS A 102 9.66 16.22 13.05
C LYS A 102 10.06 16.43 11.59
N GLN A 103 9.94 15.41 10.75
CA GLN A 103 10.17 15.49 9.30
C GLN A 103 8.90 15.80 8.51
N GLY A 104 7.87 16.35 9.17
CA GLY A 104 6.56 16.61 8.59
C GLY A 104 6.59 17.39 7.27
N LYS A 105 7.55 18.31 7.07
CA LYS A 105 7.70 19.05 5.80
C LYS A 105 7.99 18.12 4.61
N VAL A 106 8.90 17.16 4.78
CA VAL A 106 9.28 16.21 3.71
C VAL A 106 8.13 15.25 3.43
N LEU A 107 7.49 14.74 4.49
CA LEU A 107 6.31 13.88 4.38
C LEU A 107 5.15 14.60 3.68
N PHE A 108 4.94 15.87 4.01
CA PHE A 108 3.89 16.66 3.38
C PHE A 108 4.14 16.84 1.88
N ILE A 109 5.39 17.17 1.48
CA ILE A 109 5.76 17.30 0.06
C ILE A 109 5.57 15.96 -0.67
N LEU A 110 6.08 14.86 -0.12
CA LEU A 110 5.91 13.53 -0.73
C LEU A 110 4.44 13.11 -0.78
N GLY A 111 3.64 13.51 0.22
CA GLY A 111 2.20 13.28 0.24
C GLY A 111 1.48 14.04 -0.87
N ILE A 112 1.81 15.31 -1.09
CA ILE A 112 1.28 16.10 -2.21
C ILE A 112 1.68 15.47 -3.54
N VAL A 113 2.95 15.10 -3.72
CA VAL A 113 3.43 14.47 -4.95
C VAL A 113 2.67 13.16 -5.22
N SER A 114 2.46 12.35 -4.18
CA SER A 114 1.69 11.10 -4.26
C SER A 114 0.23 11.37 -4.64
N LEU A 115 -0.40 12.40 -4.04
CA LEU A 115 -1.78 12.78 -4.33
C LEU A 115 -1.95 13.29 -5.76
N VAL A 116 -1.01 14.11 -6.26
CA VAL A 116 -0.97 14.58 -7.64
C VAL A 116 -0.85 13.38 -8.59
N PHE A 117 0.06 12.45 -8.32
CA PHE A 117 0.21 11.24 -9.11
C PHE A 117 -1.09 10.43 -9.16
N ILE A 118 -1.70 10.15 -8.00
CA ILE A 118 -2.97 9.41 -7.90
C ILE A 118 -4.07 10.13 -8.68
N SER A 119 -4.16 11.46 -8.58
CA SER A 119 -5.17 12.26 -9.29
C SER A 119 -5.01 12.18 -10.81
N ILE A 120 -3.77 12.29 -11.30
CA ILE A 120 -3.45 12.15 -12.72
C ILE A 120 -3.78 10.73 -13.21
N SER A 121 -3.37 9.70 -12.47
CA SER A 121 -3.69 8.31 -12.79
C SER A 121 -5.20 8.07 -12.87
N MET A 122 -5.97 8.57 -11.89
CA MET A 122 -7.42 8.46 -11.88
C MET A 122 -8.06 9.15 -13.09
N PHE A 123 -7.57 10.33 -13.46
CA PHE A 123 -8.05 11.03 -14.65
C PHE A 123 -7.88 10.18 -15.92
N PHE A 124 -6.71 9.58 -16.12
CA PHE A 124 -6.44 8.72 -17.29
C PHE A 124 -7.22 7.40 -17.27
N ILE A 125 -7.55 6.85 -16.10
CA ILE A 125 -8.39 5.64 -15.97
C ILE A 125 -9.87 5.98 -16.24
N LEU A 126 -10.33 7.15 -15.80
CA LEU A 126 -11.73 7.57 -15.91
C LEU A 126 -12.13 7.87 -17.35
N ILE A 127 -11.27 8.49 -18.17
CA ILE A 127 -11.57 8.81 -19.58
C ILE A 127 -12.08 7.57 -20.36
N PRO A 128 -11.29 6.48 -20.51
CA PRO A 128 -11.74 5.30 -21.22
C PRO A 128 -12.93 4.62 -20.54
N THR A 129 -13.07 4.70 -19.22
CA THR A 129 -14.22 4.14 -18.49
C THR A 129 -15.51 4.88 -18.88
N VAL A 130 -15.50 6.22 -18.85
CA VAL A 130 -16.65 7.05 -19.22
C VAL A 130 -16.98 6.87 -20.71
N LEU A 131 -15.97 6.87 -21.59
CA LEU A 131 -16.17 6.62 -23.01
C LEU A 131 -16.78 5.23 -23.26
N ALA A 132 -16.34 4.20 -22.54
CA ALA A 132 -16.91 2.86 -22.65
C ALA A 132 -18.42 2.86 -22.32
N LEU A 133 -18.82 3.58 -21.27
CA LEU A 133 -20.20 3.65 -20.82
C LEU A 133 -21.08 4.51 -21.74
N VAL A 134 -20.58 5.66 -22.19
CA VAL A 134 -21.33 6.60 -23.04
C VAL A 134 -21.51 6.05 -24.46
N PHE A 135 -20.46 5.49 -25.04
CA PHE A 135 -20.49 4.99 -26.42
C PHE A 135 -20.79 3.49 -26.52
N ASN A 136 -21.01 2.81 -25.38
CA ASN A 136 -21.22 1.37 -25.29
C ASN A 136 -20.13 0.56 -26.02
N ILE A 137 -18.86 0.87 -25.72
CA ILE A 137 -17.67 0.21 -26.28
C ILE A 137 -16.97 -0.57 -25.16
N PRO A 138 -17.31 -1.86 -24.93
CA PRO A 138 -16.81 -2.61 -23.77
C PRO A 138 -15.29 -2.81 -23.75
N SER A 139 -14.63 -2.80 -24.91
CA SER A 139 -13.17 -2.94 -25.00
C SER A 139 -12.42 -1.81 -24.29
N LEU A 140 -13.01 -0.62 -24.16
CA LEU A 140 -12.42 0.50 -23.42
C LEU A 140 -12.39 0.27 -21.89
N ILE A 141 -13.24 -0.62 -21.37
CA ILE A 141 -13.16 -1.06 -19.96
C ILE A 141 -11.87 -1.85 -19.74
N ILE A 142 -11.48 -2.69 -20.70
CA ILE A 142 -10.22 -3.45 -20.64
C ILE A 142 -9.03 -2.49 -20.65
N VAL A 143 -9.07 -1.45 -21.49
CA VAL A 143 -8.03 -0.39 -21.51
C VAL A 143 -7.94 0.30 -20.15
N SER A 144 -9.07 0.68 -19.56
CA SER A 144 -9.14 1.32 -18.23
C SER A 144 -8.52 0.43 -17.15
N PHE A 145 -8.81 -0.87 -17.21
CA PHE A 145 -8.25 -1.85 -16.28
C PHE A 145 -6.73 -2.00 -16.43
N ILE A 146 -6.22 -2.04 -17.66
CA ILE A 146 -4.78 -2.09 -17.92
C ILE A 146 -4.09 -0.81 -17.40
N LEU A 147 -4.66 0.36 -17.64
CA LEU A 147 -4.14 1.64 -17.13
C LEU A 147 -4.13 1.69 -15.60
N ALA A 148 -5.14 1.09 -14.95
CA ALA A 148 -5.19 0.99 -13.49
C ALA A 148 -4.07 0.11 -12.94
N ILE A 149 -3.84 -1.07 -13.55
CA ILE A 149 -2.73 -1.96 -13.15
C ILE A 149 -1.39 -1.26 -13.36
N LEU A 150 -1.18 -0.63 -14.52
CA LEU A 150 0.07 0.08 -14.83
C LEU A 150 0.33 1.22 -13.83
N SER A 151 -0.69 2.05 -13.56
CA SER A 151 -0.58 3.13 -12.60
C SER A 151 -0.23 2.61 -11.20
N PHE A 152 -0.85 1.51 -10.78
CA PHE A 152 -0.58 0.88 -9.50
C PHE A 152 0.85 0.33 -9.41
N VAL A 153 1.34 -0.33 -10.46
CA VAL A 153 2.73 -0.83 -10.52
C VAL A 153 3.73 0.33 -10.49
N ILE A 154 3.51 1.39 -11.27
CA ILE A 154 4.38 2.57 -11.28
C ILE A 154 4.38 3.22 -9.89
N PHE A 155 3.20 3.39 -9.29
CA PHE A 155 3.10 3.94 -7.93
C PHE A 155 3.89 3.11 -6.93
N ALA A 156 3.72 1.78 -6.96
CA ALA A 156 4.45 0.87 -6.09
C ALA A 156 5.97 0.88 -6.34
N LEU A 157 6.45 1.11 -7.56
CA LEU A 157 7.88 1.19 -7.83
C LEU A 157 8.48 2.55 -7.41
N VAL A 158 7.74 3.64 -7.59
CA VAL A 158 8.23 5.00 -7.36
C VAL A 158 8.10 5.42 -5.89
N PHE A 159 7.02 5.06 -5.21
CA PHE A 159 6.71 5.61 -3.88
C PHE A 159 6.93 4.64 -2.71
N PHE A 160 7.07 3.33 -2.97
CA PHE A 160 7.20 2.32 -1.90
C PHE A 160 8.44 2.53 -1.03
N PHE A 161 9.55 2.99 -1.60
CA PHE A 161 10.79 3.26 -0.88
C PHE A 161 11.08 4.75 -0.67
N ALA A 162 10.32 5.65 -1.29
CA ALA A 162 10.60 7.09 -1.27
C ALA A 162 10.50 7.67 0.13
N ILE A 163 9.50 7.22 0.89
CA ILE A 163 9.27 7.72 2.24
C ILE A 163 10.32 7.17 3.22
N PRO A 164 10.61 5.85 3.25
CA PRO A 164 11.74 5.34 4.04
C PRO A 164 13.07 6.01 3.69
N SER A 165 13.43 6.12 2.40
CA SER A 165 14.68 6.77 1.96
C SER A 165 14.78 8.23 2.39
N ALA A 166 13.69 9.00 2.23
CA ALA A 166 13.67 10.39 2.66
C ALA A 166 13.92 10.56 4.16
N VAL A 167 13.40 9.63 4.98
CA VAL A 167 13.50 9.73 6.43
C VAL A 167 14.83 9.21 6.99
N ILE A 168 15.36 8.11 6.46
CA ILE A 168 16.66 7.54 6.87
C ILE A 168 17.80 8.49 6.51
N ASP A 169 17.87 8.86 5.23
CA ASP A 169 19.03 9.55 4.67
C ASP A 169 18.88 11.08 4.73
N ARG A 170 17.76 11.58 5.27
CA ARG A 170 17.39 13.01 5.30
C ARG A 170 17.47 13.67 3.93
N LEU A 171 17.27 12.87 2.88
CA LEU A 171 17.40 13.28 1.49
C LEU A 171 16.33 14.31 1.11
N GLY A 172 16.65 15.13 0.12
CA GLY A 172 15.64 15.95 -0.54
C GLY A 172 14.54 15.06 -1.15
N SER A 173 13.33 15.60 -1.29
CA SER A 173 12.19 14.84 -1.84
C SER A 173 12.45 14.25 -3.23
N LEU A 174 13.27 14.91 -4.05
CA LEU A 174 13.64 14.43 -5.39
C LEU A 174 14.67 13.28 -5.34
N GLU A 175 15.67 13.39 -4.47
CA GLU A 175 16.68 12.35 -4.27
C GLU A 175 16.04 11.08 -3.70
N ALA A 176 15.12 11.25 -2.75
CA ALA A 176 14.36 10.14 -2.19
C ALA A 176 13.52 9.40 -3.23
N LEU A 177 12.91 10.12 -4.18
CA LEU A 177 12.16 9.51 -5.29
C LEU A 177 13.09 8.77 -6.26
N SER A 178 14.25 9.34 -6.59
CA SER A 178 15.24 8.70 -7.46
C SER A 178 15.78 7.41 -6.83
N MET A 179 16.18 7.47 -5.56
CA MET A 179 16.66 6.31 -4.80
C MET A 179 15.57 5.24 -4.70
N SER A 180 14.33 5.65 -4.45
CA SER A 180 13.18 4.74 -4.39
C SER A 180 12.95 4.02 -5.71
N PHE A 181 12.99 4.76 -6.82
CA PHE A 181 12.84 4.17 -8.15
C PHE A 181 13.93 3.14 -8.44
N ASN A 182 15.19 3.45 -8.11
CA ASN A 182 16.32 2.54 -8.30
C ASN A 182 16.16 1.26 -7.46
N MET A 183 15.77 1.38 -6.19
CA MET A 183 15.50 0.23 -5.32
C MET A 183 14.29 -0.58 -5.78
N GLY A 184 13.22 0.09 -6.22
CA GLY A 184 12.03 -0.50 -6.80
C GLY A 184 12.36 -1.32 -8.04
N MET A 185 13.20 -0.78 -8.92
CA MET A 185 13.64 -1.46 -10.13
C MET A 185 14.55 -2.67 -9.84
N LYS A 186 15.41 -2.59 -8.82
CA LYS A 186 16.26 -3.70 -8.36
C LYS A 186 15.43 -4.88 -7.85
N ASN A 187 14.33 -4.60 -7.14
CA ASN A 187 13.45 -5.60 -6.52
C ASN A 187 12.11 -5.76 -7.25
N ARG A 188 12.05 -5.39 -8.53
CA ARG A 188 10.78 -5.25 -9.27
C ARG A 188 9.97 -6.54 -9.31
N LYS A 189 10.62 -7.70 -9.42
CA LYS A 189 9.92 -8.99 -9.57
C LYS A 189 9.12 -9.32 -8.32
N GLU A 190 9.77 -9.23 -7.17
CA GLU A 190 9.18 -9.51 -5.86
C GLU A 190 8.05 -8.53 -5.56
N ILE A 191 8.27 -7.23 -5.79
CA ILE A 191 7.27 -6.18 -5.57
C ILE A 191 6.06 -6.39 -6.49
N ILE A 192 6.28 -6.65 -7.78
CA ILE A 192 5.19 -6.83 -8.76
C ILE A 192 4.39 -8.10 -8.46
N ILE A 193 5.05 -9.24 -8.25
CA ILE A 193 4.35 -10.52 -7.99
C ILE A 193 3.48 -10.39 -6.74
N LEU A 194 4.03 -9.81 -5.67
CA LEU A 194 3.31 -9.69 -4.42
C LEU A 194 2.12 -8.73 -4.56
N ASN A 195 2.32 -7.58 -5.20
CA ASN A 195 1.24 -6.63 -5.49
C ASN A 195 0.15 -7.23 -6.38
N LEU A 196 0.51 -7.96 -7.44
CA LEU A 196 -0.45 -8.63 -8.33
C LEU A 196 -1.27 -9.69 -7.61
N PHE A 197 -0.64 -10.52 -6.77
CA PHE A 197 -1.31 -11.54 -5.97
C PHE A 197 -2.39 -10.91 -5.07
N PHE A 198 -2.07 -9.79 -4.41
CA PHE A 198 -3.01 -9.11 -3.53
C PHE A 198 -4.09 -8.34 -4.28
N SER A 199 -3.78 -7.74 -5.43
CA SER A 199 -4.78 -7.17 -6.32
C SER A 199 -5.79 -8.22 -6.79
N LEU A 200 -5.33 -9.44 -7.10
CA LEU A 200 -6.21 -10.56 -7.46
C LEU A 200 -7.14 -10.94 -6.29
N LEU A 201 -6.64 -10.98 -5.06
CA LEU A 201 -7.46 -11.25 -3.86
C LEU A 201 -8.52 -10.17 -3.64
N ILE A 202 -8.20 -8.89 -3.86
CA ILE A 202 -9.16 -7.78 -3.79
C ILE A 202 -10.25 -7.96 -4.85
N ILE A 203 -9.87 -8.23 -6.10
CA ILE A 203 -10.83 -8.44 -7.20
C ILE A 203 -11.76 -9.62 -6.88
N LEU A 204 -11.19 -10.75 -6.44
CA LEU A 204 -11.97 -11.94 -6.06
C LEU A 204 -12.98 -11.61 -4.95
N MET A 205 -12.54 -10.87 -3.93
CA MET A 205 -13.42 -10.45 -2.84
C MET A 205 -14.54 -9.55 -3.36
N LEU A 206 -14.25 -8.56 -4.20
CA LEU A 206 -15.27 -7.67 -4.78
C LEU A 206 -16.29 -8.40 -5.65
N ILE A 207 -15.85 -9.39 -6.43
CA ILE A 207 -16.74 -10.25 -7.24
C ILE A 207 -17.66 -11.06 -6.33
N VAL A 208 -17.10 -11.72 -5.31
CA VAL A 208 -17.88 -12.55 -4.38
C VAL A 208 -18.85 -11.69 -3.57
N ALA A 209 -18.39 -10.54 -3.05
CA ALA A 209 -19.23 -9.57 -2.35
C ALA A 209 -20.40 -9.10 -3.24
N SER A 210 -20.12 -8.84 -4.52
CA SER A 210 -21.12 -8.45 -5.52
C SER A 210 -22.17 -9.53 -5.80
N ILE A 211 -21.77 -10.79 -5.90
CA ILE A 211 -22.68 -11.92 -6.22
C ILE A 211 -23.51 -12.28 -4.98
N THR A 212 -22.87 -12.32 -3.82
CA THR A 212 -23.49 -12.75 -2.55
C THR A 212 -24.24 -11.63 -1.82
N LYS A 213 -24.19 -10.39 -2.33
CA LYS A 213 -24.70 -9.19 -1.66
C LYS A 213 -24.15 -9.06 -0.23
N MET A 214 -22.89 -9.45 -0.03
CA MET A 214 -22.20 -9.46 1.26
C MET A 214 -22.86 -10.34 2.34
N GLN A 215 -23.56 -11.42 1.94
CA GLN A 215 -24.25 -12.33 2.85
C GLN A 215 -23.88 -13.80 2.59
N GLY A 216 -24.10 -14.65 3.60
CA GLY A 216 -23.95 -16.10 3.50
C GLY A 216 -22.53 -16.65 3.70
N LYS A 217 -22.43 -17.98 3.69
CA LYS A 217 -21.20 -18.72 4.04
C LYS A 217 -20.05 -18.47 3.06
N ALA A 218 -20.36 -18.33 1.77
CA ALA A 218 -19.35 -18.06 0.73
C ALA A 218 -18.67 -16.70 0.94
N PHE A 219 -19.44 -15.66 1.27
CA PHE A 219 -18.89 -14.35 1.60
C PHE A 219 -18.02 -14.41 2.85
N ALA A 220 -18.49 -15.08 3.92
CA ALA A 220 -17.71 -15.24 5.15
C ALA A 220 -16.36 -15.94 4.91
N LEU A 221 -16.34 -17.02 4.10
CA LEU A 221 -15.10 -17.72 3.76
C LEU A 221 -14.11 -16.81 3.01
N VAL A 222 -14.60 -16.09 1.99
CA VAL A 222 -13.76 -15.18 1.19
C VAL A 222 -13.28 -14.00 2.02
N LEU A 223 -14.09 -13.50 2.95
CA LEU A 223 -13.70 -12.47 3.90
C LEU A 223 -12.56 -12.94 4.80
N ILE A 224 -12.64 -14.15 5.35
CA ILE A 224 -11.57 -14.74 6.17
C ILE A 224 -10.28 -14.88 5.35
N LEU A 225 -10.37 -15.44 4.14
CA LEU A 225 -9.21 -15.57 3.23
C LEU A 225 -8.62 -14.21 2.87
N PHE A 226 -9.46 -13.21 2.65
CA PHE A 226 -9.04 -11.84 2.35
C PHE A 226 -8.29 -11.21 3.53
N ILE A 227 -8.87 -11.27 4.74
CA ILE A 227 -8.23 -10.75 5.96
C ILE A 227 -6.91 -11.48 6.23
N GLY A 228 -6.92 -12.81 6.18
CA GLY A 228 -5.71 -13.63 6.39
C GLY A 228 -4.63 -13.32 5.35
N GLY A 229 -5.01 -13.21 4.08
CA GLY A 229 -4.11 -12.79 3.01
C GLY A 229 -3.51 -11.40 3.26
N ARG A 230 -4.32 -10.43 3.67
CA ARG A 230 -3.86 -9.07 4.01
C ARG A 230 -2.90 -9.05 5.20
N LEU A 231 -3.13 -9.86 6.23
CA LEU A 231 -2.19 -9.99 7.35
C LEU A 231 -0.86 -10.61 6.90
N ILE A 232 -0.90 -11.66 6.06
CA ILE A 232 0.32 -12.24 5.48
C ILE A 232 1.06 -11.19 4.62
N GLN A 233 0.33 -10.38 3.84
CA GLN A 233 0.91 -9.25 3.09
C GLN A 233 1.65 -8.28 4.01
N ALA A 234 1.02 -7.89 5.11
CA ALA A 234 1.58 -6.96 6.07
C ALA A 234 2.90 -7.50 6.64
N ILE A 235 2.92 -8.80 6.99
CA ILE A 235 4.10 -9.49 7.51
C ILE A 235 5.23 -9.49 6.47
N ILE A 236 4.96 -9.94 5.24
CA ILE A 236 5.98 -10.03 4.20
C ILE A 236 6.52 -8.63 3.83
N TYR A 237 5.65 -7.63 3.71
CA TYR A 237 6.10 -6.26 3.42
C TYR A 237 6.93 -5.67 4.53
N THR A 238 6.53 -5.88 5.78
CA THR A 238 7.30 -5.40 6.92
C THR A 238 8.68 -6.04 6.95
N TYR A 239 8.77 -7.35 6.68
CA TYR A 239 10.05 -8.02 6.51
C TYR A 239 10.85 -7.45 5.35
N ILE A 240 10.26 -7.19 4.19
CA ILE A 240 10.99 -6.57 3.07
C ILE A 240 11.52 -5.19 3.47
N SER A 241 10.71 -4.38 4.17
CA SER A 241 11.13 -3.05 4.64
C SER A 241 12.22 -3.09 5.72
N ILE A 242 12.25 -4.12 6.59
CA ILE A 242 13.18 -4.20 7.75
C ILE A 242 14.36 -5.17 7.54
N ALA A 243 14.26 -6.18 6.69
CA ALA A 243 15.33 -7.13 6.37
C ALA A 243 16.13 -6.75 5.11
N THR A 244 15.53 -5.95 4.22
CA THR A 244 16.26 -5.31 3.10
C THR A 244 16.93 -3.96 3.41
N PRO A 245 17.21 -3.55 4.67
CA PRO A 245 18.14 -2.46 4.94
C PRO A 245 19.54 -2.72 4.45
N THR A 246 19.92 -3.93 4.03
CA THR A 246 21.12 -4.12 3.22
C THR A 246 21.05 -3.42 1.85
N ALA A 247 19.86 -3.09 1.32
CA ALA A 247 19.74 -2.19 0.16
C ALA A 247 19.84 -0.69 0.55
N PHE A 248 19.42 -0.32 1.76
CA PHE A 248 19.48 1.05 2.27
C PHE A 248 20.84 1.42 2.89
N LEU A 249 21.48 0.48 3.57
CA LEU A 249 22.71 0.65 4.34
C LEU A 249 23.97 0.28 3.52
N ASN A 250 23.88 -0.58 2.49
CA ASN A 250 25.06 -0.82 1.64
C ASN A 250 25.39 0.36 0.72
N VAL A 251 24.44 1.27 0.43
CA VAL A 251 24.76 2.55 -0.23
C VAL A 251 25.76 3.34 0.61
N ARG A 252 25.66 3.26 1.94
CA ARG A 252 26.60 3.91 2.87
C ARG A 252 28.00 3.29 2.86
N ASN A 253 28.14 2.04 2.44
CA ASN A 253 29.44 1.34 2.41
C ASN A 253 30.14 1.41 1.04
N GLU A 254 29.40 1.64 -0.06
CA GLU A 254 29.98 1.83 -1.39
C GLU A 254 30.42 3.29 -1.63
N ASP A 255 29.78 4.29 -1.00
CA ASP A 255 30.21 5.70 -1.10
C ASP A 255 31.39 6.06 -0.17
N ASN A 256 31.86 5.12 0.65
CA ASN A 256 33.03 5.28 1.53
C ASN A 256 34.20 4.36 1.15
N SER A 257 34.16 3.74 -0.04
CA SER A 257 35.22 2.86 -0.57
C SER A 257 35.84 3.41 -1.86
#